data_AF-A0A947SF36-F1
#
_entry.id   AF-A0A947SF36-F1
#
_cell.length_a   1.000
_cell.length_b   1.000
_cell.length_c   1.000
_cell.angle_alpha   90.00
_cell.angle_beta   90.00
_cell.angle_gamma   90.00
#
_symmetry.space_group_name_H-M   'P 1'
#
loop_
_entity.id
_entity.type
_entity.pdbx_description
1 polymer ?
#
loop_
_entity_poly.entity_id
_entity_poly.type
_entity_poly.pdbx_seq_one_letter_code
_entity_poly.pdbx_strand_id
1 'polypeptide(L)' 'MFETIVELEDASEARVLVMALRAHGFHPMGDGEAGLPGLPGVRSLLNGKIAIKVPEAEADDAGMLARALLADMRKPS' A
#
# COMPACT_ATOMS: atom_id res chain seq x y z
N MET A 1 -1.16 -15.05 7.92
CA MET A 1 0.16 -14.40 7.72
C MET A 1 -0.02 -13.25 6.75
N PHE A 2 0.87 -12.26 6.74
CA PHE A 2 0.78 -11.11 5.84
C PHE A 2 2.04 -11.03 4.98
N GLU A 3 1.87 -10.71 3.72
CA GLU A 3 2.94 -10.59 2.73
C GLU A 3 2.99 -9.17 2.16
N THR A 4 4.20 -8.65 1.98
CA THR A 4 4.41 -7.34 1.35
C THR A 4 4.26 -7.48 -0.16
N ILE A 5 3.29 -6.79 -0.75
CA ILE A 5 3.07 -6.82 -2.21
C ILE A 5 3.76 -5.68 -2.94
N VAL A 6 4.03 -4.57 -2.25
CA VAL A 6 4.76 -3.41 -2.80
C VAL A 6 5.37 -2.54 -1.70
N GLU A 7 6.48 -1.89 -2.04
CA GLU A 7 7.10 -0.81 -1.28
C GLU A 7 7.04 0.49 -2.10
N LEU A 8 6.55 1.57 -1.50
CA LEU A 8 6.34 2.86 -2.15
C LEU A 8 7.05 3.97 -1.40
N GLU A 9 7.60 4.95 -2.11
CA GLU A 9 8.23 6.12 -1.48
C GLU A 9 7.22 7.28 -1.33
N ASP A 10 6.20 7.31 -2.19
CA ASP A 10 5.16 8.34 -2.18
C ASP A 10 3.97 7.94 -1.29
N ALA A 11 3.71 8.74 -0.25
CA ALA A 11 2.60 8.52 0.67
C ALA A 11 1.21 8.69 0.02
N SER A 12 1.10 9.46 -1.05
CA SER A 12 -0.12 9.64 -1.84
C SER A 12 -0.39 8.41 -2.69
N GLU A 13 0.61 7.87 -3.41
CA GLU A 13 0.47 6.60 -4.12
C GLU A 13 0.03 5.49 -3.16
N ALA A 14 0.65 5.41 -1.98
CA ALA A 14 0.32 4.39 -0.98
C ALA A 14 -1.13 4.51 -0.46
N ARG A 15 -1.59 5.73 -0.18
CA ARG A 15 -2.98 5.96 0.25
C ARG A 15 -4.00 5.57 -0.81
N VAL A 16 -3.78 6.00 -2.05
CA VAL A 16 -4.66 5.67 -3.18
C VAL A 16 -4.70 4.15 -3.39
N LEU A 17 -3.54 3.50 -3.33
CA LEU A 17 -3.44 2.06 -3.52
C LEU A 17 -4.15 1.27 -2.42
N VAL A 18 -4.00 1.66 -1.14
CA VAL A 18 -4.73 1.03 -0.02
C VAL A 18 -6.25 1.19 -0.20
N MET A 19 -6.72 2.37 -0.60
CA MET A 19 -8.14 2.61 -0.84
C MET A 19 -8.67 1.76 -1.99
N ALA A 20 -7.94 1.68 -3.10
CA ALA A 20 -8.32 0.87 -4.26
C ALA A 20 -8.39 -0.62 -3.90
N LEU A 21 -7.36 -1.16 -3.25
CA LEU A 21 -7.35 -2.56 -2.80
C LEU A 21 -8.56 -2.88 -1.89
N ARG A 22 -8.89 -1.99 -0.95
CA ARG A 22 -10.10 -2.15 -0.10
C ARG A 22 -11.39 -2.12 -0.91
N ALA A 23 -11.50 -1.23 -1.90
CA ALA A 23 -12.67 -1.15 -2.78
C ALA A 23 -12.86 -2.42 -3.63
N HIS A 24 -11.76 -3.11 -3.94
CA HIS A 24 -11.76 -4.40 -4.65
C HIS A 24 -11.95 -5.61 -3.72
N GLY A 25 -12.15 -5.41 -2.41
CA GLY A 25 -12.43 -6.47 -1.45
C GLY A 25 -11.19 -7.11 -0.81
N PHE A 26 -10.00 -6.59 -1.08
CA PHE A 26 -8.77 -7.02 -0.42
C PHE A 26 -8.62 -6.41 0.97
N HIS A 27 -7.76 -7.01 1.79
CA HIS A 27 -7.52 -6.59 3.18
C HIS A 27 -6.11 -6.01 3.40
N PRO A 28 -5.75 -4.89 2.77
CA PRO A 28 -4.43 -4.30 2.92
C PRO A 28 -4.24 -3.70 4.32
N MET A 29 -3.12 -4.08 4.95
CA MET A 29 -2.47 -3.35 6.02
C MET A 29 -1.45 -2.40 5.42
N GLY A 30 -1.77 -1.11 5.42
CA GLY A 30 -0.78 -0.05 5.16
C GLY A 30 -0.10 0.38 6.45
N ASP A 31 1.11 0.93 6.35
CA ASP A 31 1.81 1.59 7.48
C ASP A 31 0.98 2.68 8.18
N GLY A 32 -0.13 3.13 7.59
CA GLY A 32 -1.10 4.06 8.20
C GLY A 32 -1.83 3.50 9.41
N GLU A 33 -2.00 2.18 9.55
CA GLU A 33 -2.52 1.55 10.78
C GLU A 33 -1.42 1.27 11.82
N ALA A 34 -0.15 1.31 11.41
CA ALA A 34 1.02 1.15 12.28
C ALA A 34 1.68 2.49 12.68
N GLY A 35 1.07 3.62 12.32
CA GLY A 35 1.43 4.94 12.81
C GLY A 35 0.85 5.14 14.20
N LEU A 36 1.69 5.52 15.17
CA LEU A 36 1.27 5.86 16.53
C LEU A 36 0.03 6.79 16.50
N PRO A 37 -0.95 6.56 17.39
CA PRO A 37 -2.11 7.44 17.50
C PRO A 37 -1.64 8.88 17.70
N GLY A 38 -2.01 9.75 16.77
CA GLY A 38 -1.65 11.18 16.76
C GLY A 38 -0.64 11.61 15.70
N LEU A 39 0.03 10.69 14.98
CA LEU A 39 0.98 11.06 13.92
C LEU A 39 0.88 10.13 12.69
N PRO A 40 -0.02 10.42 11.73
CA PRO A 40 -0.04 9.70 10.46
C PRO A 40 1.25 10.00 9.68
N GLY A 41 2.15 9.00 9.52
CA GLY A 41 3.27 9.07 8.57
C GLY A 41 4.70 9.02 9.13
N VAL A 42 4.92 8.86 10.44
CA VAL A 42 6.27 9.00 11.04
C VAL A 42 7.25 7.89 10.64
N ARG A 43 6.78 6.66 10.33
CA ARG A 43 7.70 5.59 9.88
C ARG A 43 8.30 5.83 8.49
N SER A 44 7.62 6.62 7.64
CA SER A 44 8.16 7.06 6.35
C SER A 44 9.40 7.93 6.51
N LEU A 45 9.59 8.58 7.66
CA LEU A 45 10.73 9.47 7.93
C LEU A 45 12.03 8.73 8.29
N LEU A 46 11.96 7.45 8.68
CA LEU A 46 13.15 6.71 9.13
C LEU A 46 13.81 5.89 8.01
N ASN A 47 13.02 5.30 7.10
CA ASN A 47 13.54 4.43 6.03
C ASN A 47 12.99 4.74 4.62
N GLY A 48 12.22 5.83 4.44
CA GLY A 48 11.81 6.35 3.12
C GLY A 48 10.75 5.53 2.35
N LYS A 49 10.48 4.27 2.74
CA LYS A 49 9.56 3.38 2.04
C LYS A 49 8.39 2.94 2.91
N ILE A 50 7.20 2.94 2.32
CA ILE A 50 5.90 2.53 2.85
C ILE A 50 5.60 1.14 2.31
N ALA A 51 5.48 0.15 3.18
CA ALA A 51 5.16 -1.22 2.78
C ALA A 51 3.65 -1.44 2.84
N ILE A 52 3.08 -1.94 1.75
CA ILE A 52 1.68 -2.38 1.73
C ILE A 52 1.68 -3.90 1.83
N LYS A 53 1.01 -4.41 2.85
CA LYS A 53 0.92 -5.84 3.13
C LYS A 53 -0.53 -6.31 3.01
N VAL A 54 -0.74 -7.53 2.56
CA VAL A 54 -2.07 -8.17 2.47
C VAL A 54 -1.99 -9.58 3.07
N PRO A 55 -3.13 -10.21 3.42
CA PRO A 55 -3.12 -11.61 3.79
C PRO A 55 -2.43 -12.45 2.71
N GLU A 56 -1.59 -13.40 3.12
CA GLU A 56 -0.85 -14.28 2.19
C GLU A 56 -1.77 -14.94 1.15
N ALA A 57 -2.99 -15.31 1.55
CA ALA A 57 -3.99 -15.90 0.66
C ALA A 57 -4.45 -14.98 -0.49
N GLU A 58 -4.23 -13.67 -0.36
CA GLU A 58 -4.62 -12.64 -1.33
C GLU A 58 -3.41 -12.05 -2.07
N ALA A 59 -2.18 -12.45 -1.72
CA ALA A 59 -0.96 -11.75 -2.13
C ALA A 59 -0.74 -11.73 -3.65
N ASP A 60 -1.01 -12.84 -4.33
CA ASP A 60 -0.84 -12.95 -5.79
C ASP A 60 -1.82 -12.02 -6.54
N ASP A 61 -3.11 -12.12 -6.22
CA ASP A 61 -4.17 -11.34 -6.87
C ASP A 61 -4.05 -9.84 -6.55
N ALA A 62 -3.86 -9.51 -5.26
CA ALA A 62 -3.67 -8.14 -4.82
C ALA A 62 -2.39 -7.53 -5.40
N GLY A 63 -1.32 -8.33 -5.51
CA GLY A 63 -0.07 -7.91 -6.13
C GLY A 63 -0.22 -7.65 -7.63
N MET A 64 -1.03 -8.42 -8.33
CA MET A 64 -1.33 -8.17 -9.75
C MET A 64 -2.09 -6.86 -9.93
N LEU A 65 -3.16 -6.65 -9.15
CA LEU A 65 -3.95 -5.42 -9.20
C LEU A 65 -3.11 -4.20 -8.81
N ALA A 66 -2.30 -4.31 -7.76
CA ALA A 66 -1.46 -3.22 -7.30
C ALA A 66 -0.48 -2.73 -8.36
N ARG A 67 0.17 -3.66 -9.09
CA ARG A 67 1.07 -3.29 -10.20
C ARG A 67 0.32 -2.59 -11.33
N ALA A 68 -0.88 -3.06 -11.68
CA ALA A 68 -1.69 -2.43 -12.71
C ALA A 68 -2.11 -1.00 -12.33
N LEU A 69 -2.57 -0.80 -11.09
CA LEU A 69 -2.97 0.51 -10.59
C LEU A 69 -1.80 1.49 -10.52
N LEU A 70 -0.63 1.04 -10.04
CA LEU A 70 0.58 1.88 -9.99
C LEU A 70 1.07 2.27 -11.38
N ALA A 71 1.02 1.34 -12.33
CA ALA A 71 1.36 1.65 -13.71
C ALA A 71 0.41 2.70 -14.29
N ASP A 72 -0.88 2.67 -13.93
CA ASP A 72 -1.87 3.66 -14.38
C ASP A 72 -1.65 5.03 -13.75
N MET A 73 -1.42 5.09 -12.43
CA MET A 73 -1.14 6.32 -11.69
C MET A 73 0.09 7.08 -12.19
N ARG A 74 1.08 6.37 -12.75
CA ARG A 74 2.34 6.95 -13.24
C ARG A 74 2.32 7.32 -14.72
N LYS A 75 1.21 7.07 -15.43
CA LYS A 75 1.08 7.54 -16.82
C LYS A 75 0.99 9.07 -16.82
N PRO A 76 1.80 9.78 -17.61
CA PRO A 76 1.59 11.20 -17.84
C PRO A 76 0.26 11.40 -18.57
N SER A 77 -0.58 12.30 -18.06
CA SER A 77 -1.83 12.75 -18.69
C SER A 77 -1.60 13.49 -20.01
#